data_AF-A0A562PLX6-F1
#
_entry.id   AF-A0A562PLX6-F1
#
_cell.length_a   1.000
_cell.length_b   1.000
_cell.length_c   1.000
_cell.angle_alpha   90.00
_cell.angle_beta   90.00
_cell.angle_gamma   90.00
#
_symmetry.space_group_name_H-M   'P 1'
#
loop_
_entity.id
_entity.type
_entity.pdbx_description
1 polymer ?
#
loop_
_entity_poly.entity_id
_entity_poly.type
_entity_poly.pdbx_seq_one_letter_code
_entity_poly.pdbx_strand_id
1 'polypeptide(L)'
;MFPARLAVAALSAAAFSTAVCAGERYGRLTVDVLIDGPGQSRAGPDHATYVTAQSVHMAFTLLASSAGDAIHYSPTNACNGEFAATIDDSVAGLFVDGGEMRQFAGRTTARVKGDALQVSTMCRGTVTIDRAGKLSARLALPRIDGHVVNTEAGRVVYASRSEVLIDQQAWKWAVAQLQGAARGGVQRTVLKVPAGGTMGGKGEHQLNVQVRWAFAPK
;
A
#
# COMPACT_ATOMS: atom_id res chain seq x y z
N MET A 1 -10.63 70.37 -53.49
CA MET A 1 -11.67 69.66 -52.73
C MET A 1 -11.11 68.32 -52.30
N PHE A 2 -10.71 68.20 -51.04
CA PHE A 2 -10.20 66.96 -50.43
C PHE A 2 -11.19 66.54 -49.35
N PRO A 3 -11.68 65.29 -49.32
CA PRO A 3 -12.21 64.73 -48.10
C PRO A 3 -11.12 63.87 -47.44
N ALA A 4 -10.56 64.40 -46.35
CA ALA A 4 -9.83 63.63 -45.37
C ALA A 4 -10.78 62.61 -44.72
N ARG A 5 -10.48 61.31 -44.85
CA ARG A 5 -11.12 60.27 -44.04
C ARG A 5 -10.15 59.84 -42.96
N LEU A 6 -10.56 60.12 -41.72
CA LEU A 6 -9.91 59.74 -40.48
C LEU A 6 -9.66 58.23 -40.41
N ALA A 7 -8.43 57.88 -40.07
CA ALA A 7 -8.05 56.55 -39.63
C ALA A 7 -8.61 56.30 -38.22
N VAL A 8 -9.35 55.20 -38.06
CA VAL A 8 -9.67 54.65 -36.74
C VAL A 8 -8.72 53.48 -36.51
N ALA A 9 -7.65 53.73 -35.75
CA ALA A 9 -6.78 52.70 -35.24
C ALA A 9 -7.48 52.01 -34.07
N ALA A 10 -7.97 50.79 -34.29
CA ALA A 10 -8.44 49.92 -33.21
C ALA A 10 -7.23 49.32 -32.49
N LEU A 11 -6.72 50.02 -31.47
CA LEU A 11 -5.92 49.41 -30.41
C LEU A 11 -6.86 48.59 -29.51
N SER A 12 -7.09 47.33 -29.87
CA SER A 12 -7.67 46.37 -28.93
C SER A 12 -6.54 45.78 -28.12
N ALA A 13 -6.46 46.24 -26.88
CA ALA A 13 -5.48 45.85 -25.88
C ALA A 13 -5.30 44.33 -25.82
N ALA A 14 -4.05 43.89 -25.93
CA ALA A 14 -3.62 42.56 -25.56
C ALA A 14 -4.14 42.26 -24.15
N ALA A 15 -5.02 41.26 -24.03
CA ALA A 15 -5.40 40.69 -22.75
C ALA A 15 -4.15 40.00 -22.18
N PHE A 16 -3.35 40.77 -21.44
CA PHE A 16 -2.32 40.25 -20.56
C PHE A 16 -3.00 39.40 -19.49
N SER A 17 -2.85 38.09 -19.66
CA SER A 17 -2.38 37.18 -18.61
C SER A 17 -2.90 37.47 -17.20
N THR A 18 -4.17 37.19 -16.95
CA THR A 18 -4.51 36.63 -15.64
C THR A 18 -4.15 35.15 -15.69
N ALA A 19 -2.87 34.86 -15.48
CA ALA A 19 -2.48 33.58 -14.92
C ALA A 19 -3.32 33.45 -13.64
N VAL A 20 -4.37 32.64 -13.71
CA VAL A 20 -5.13 32.24 -12.54
C VAL A 20 -4.08 31.75 -11.57
N CYS A 21 -3.93 32.43 -10.44
CA CYS A 21 -3.14 31.94 -9.32
C CYS A 21 -3.60 30.50 -9.11
N ALA A 22 -2.74 29.54 -9.44
CA ALA A 22 -2.98 28.14 -9.16
C ALA A 22 -2.97 28.03 -7.65
N GLY A 23 -4.13 28.25 -7.02
CA GLY A 23 -4.31 28.00 -5.60
C GLY A 23 -3.80 26.58 -5.32
N GLU A 24 -3.01 26.43 -4.28
CA GLU A 24 -2.52 25.13 -3.83
C GLU A 24 -3.73 24.21 -3.71
N ARG A 25 -3.83 23.24 -4.63
CA ARG A 25 -4.89 22.24 -4.57
C ARG A 25 -4.43 21.17 -3.61
N TYR A 26 -5.15 21.01 -2.52
CA TYR A 26 -4.86 19.95 -1.58
C TYR A 26 -5.67 18.71 -1.96
N GLY A 27 -5.21 17.55 -1.52
CA GLY A 27 -5.97 16.32 -1.64
C GLY A 27 -5.62 15.38 -0.50
N ARG A 28 -6.51 14.44 -0.19
CA ARG A 28 -6.23 13.35 0.73
C ARG A 28 -6.42 12.04 -0.01
N LEU A 29 -5.35 11.27 -0.12
CA LEU A 29 -5.42 9.88 -0.57
C LEU A 29 -5.51 8.98 0.66
N THR A 30 -6.49 8.10 0.70
CA THR A 30 -6.61 7.00 1.65
C THR A 30 -6.51 5.68 0.88
N VAL A 31 -5.74 4.74 1.41
CA VAL A 31 -5.55 3.39 0.88
C VAL A 31 -5.68 2.40 2.03
N ASP A 32 -6.62 1.47 1.91
CA ASP A 32 -6.80 0.35 2.82
C ASP A 32 -6.51 -0.94 2.07
N VAL A 33 -5.66 -1.79 2.62
CA VAL A 33 -5.37 -3.13 2.11
C VAL A 33 -5.74 -4.16 3.17
N LEU A 34 -6.52 -5.16 2.78
CA LEU A 34 -6.85 -6.32 3.60
C LEU A 34 -6.33 -7.56 2.91
N ILE A 35 -5.67 -8.44 3.67
CA ILE A 35 -5.11 -9.70 3.19
C ILE A 35 -5.51 -10.76 4.21
N ASP A 36 -6.27 -11.76 3.76
CA ASP A 36 -6.61 -12.89 4.60
C ASP A 36 -6.60 -14.17 3.78
N GLY A 37 -6.47 -15.31 4.45
CA GLY A 37 -6.75 -16.58 3.81
C GLY A 37 -5.92 -17.75 4.32
N PRO A 38 -6.34 -18.97 3.93
CA PRO A 38 -5.68 -20.18 4.35
C PRO A 38 -4.52 -20.56 3.44
N GLY A 39 -3.61 -21.37 3.97
CA GLY A 39 -2.57 -22.02 3.19
C GLY A 39 -2.23 -23.39 3.70
N GLN A 40 -1.62 -24.22 2.84
CA GLN A 40 -1.13 -25.54 3.22
C GLN A 40 0.20 -25.85 2.52
N SER A 41 1.09 -26.53 3.22
CA SER A 41 2.32 -27.09 2.66
C SER A 41 2.53 -28.53 3.09
N ARG A 42 3.16 -29.33 2.23
CA ARG A 42 3.55 -30.71 2.53
C ARG A 42 4.95 -31.03 1.97
N ALA A 43 5.76 -31.72 2.77
CA ALA A 43 7.05 -32.28 2.39
C ALA A 43 7.18 -33.69 2.96
N GLY A 44 6.85 -34.72 2.16
CA GLY A 44 6.78 -36.09 2.68
C GLY A 44 5.78 -36.21 3.85
N PRO A 45 6.19 -36.67 5.04
CA PRO A 45 5.33 -36.76 6.22
C PRO A 45 5.01 -35.39 6.85
N ASP A 46 5.84 -34.38 6.57
CA ASP A 46 5.71 -33.05 7.15
C ASP A 46 4.55 -32.30 6.52
N HIS A 47 3.76 -31.61 7.33
CA HIS A 47 2.67 -30.79 6.84
C HIS A 47 2.40 -29.60 7.75
N ALA A 48 1.95 -28.51 7.15
CA ALA A 48 1.59 -27.29 7.86
C ALA A 48 0.34 -26.66 7.25
N THR A 49 -0.47 -26.06 8.11
CA THR A 49 -1.60 -25.20 7.74
C THR A 49 -1.28 -23.78 8.20
N TYR A 50 -1.59 -22.82 7.34
CA TYR A 50 -1.32 -21.41 7.54
C TYR A 50 -2.64 -20.64 7.55
N VAL A 51 -2.71 -19.62 8.38
CA VAL A 51 -3.80 -18.64 8.39
C VAL A 51 -3.15 -17.27 8.37
N THR A 52 -3.48 -16.48 7.34
CA THR A 52 -3.02 -15.11 7.18
C THR A 52 -4.16 -14.16 7.55
N ALA A 53 -3.85 -13.12 8.32
CA ALA A 53 -4.79 -12.03 8.60
C ALA A 53 -4.02 -10.73 8.80
N GLN A 54 -3.98 -9.90 7.76
CA GLN A 54 -3.23 -8.66 7.72
C GLN A 54 -4.10 -7.51 7.24
N SER A 55 -3.85 -6.31 7.77
CA SER A 55 -4.45 -5.07 7.30
C SER A 55 -3.44 -3.95 7.31
N VAL A 56 -3.54 -3.07 6.32
CA VAL A 56 -2.74 -1.85 6.20
C VAL A 56 -3.67 -0.69 5.90
N HIS A 57 -3.54 0.38 6.65
CA HIS A 57 -4.17 1.67 6.42
C HIS A 57 -3.09 2.72 6.19
N MET A 58 -3.22 3.45 5.09
CA MET A 58 -2.37 4.58 4.75
C MET A 58 -3.26 5.75 4.33
N ALA A 59 -3.06 6.91 4.95
CA ALA A 59 -3.64 8.14 4.48
C ALA A 59 -2.58 9.24 4.47
N PHE A 60 -2.60 10.12 3.49
CA PHE A 60 -1.70 11.27 3.48
C PHE A 60 -2.31 12.46 2.75
N THR A 61 -2.01 13.64 3.30
CA THR A 61 -2.34 14.91 2.67
C THR A 61 -1.32 15.21 1.59
N LEU A 62 -1.84 15.61 0.44
CA LEU A 62 -1.12 15.81 -0.80
C LEU A 62 -1.23 17.27 -1.21
N LEU A 63 -0.11 17.84 -1.61
CA LEU A 63 -0.05 19.17 -2.21
C LEU A 63 0.13 19.05 -3.71
N ALA A 64 -0.77 19.67 -4.47
CA ALA A 64 -0.63 19.76 -5.91
C ALA A 64 0.58 20.65 -6.25
N SER A 65 1.44 20.11 -7.09
CA SER A 65 2.43 20.88 -7.85
C SER A 65 2.03 20.83 -9.32
N SER A 66 2.04 21.99 -9.96
CA SER A 66 1.75 22.11 -11.39
C SER A 66 3.02 21.85 -12.19
N ALA A 67 3.14 20.66 -12.76
CA ALA A 67 4.17 20.36 -13.77
C ALA A 67 3.49 19.77 -15.01
N GLY A 68 3.32 20.59 -16.05
CA GLY A 68 2.87 20.13 -17.37
C GLY A 68 1.44 19.55 -17.42
N ASP A 69 1.28 18.44 -18.14
CA ASP A 69 -0.02 17.83 -18.45
C ASP A 69 -0.65 17.00 -17.31
N ALA A 70 -0.04 16.95 -16.12
CA ALA A 70 -0.54 16.23 -14.95
C ALA A 70 -0.42 17.05 -13.66
N ILE A 71 -1.26 16.73 -12.66
CA ILE A 71 -1.10 17.26 -11.31
C ILE A 71 -0.25 16.27 -10.53
N HIS A 72 0.95 16.69 -10.17
CA HIS A 72 1.85 15.92 -9.34
C HIS A 72 1.57 16.22 -7.88
N TYR A 73 1.25 15.18 -7.12
CA TYR A 73 1.02 15.26 -5.70
C TYR A 73 2.23 14.69 -4.97
N SER A 74 2.96 15.58 -4.30
CA SER A 74 4.00 15.17 -3.37
C SER A 74 3.42 15.16 -1.95
N PRO A 75 3.69 14.11 -1.15
CA PRO A 75 3.73 14.27 0.29
C PRO A 75 4.76 15.36 0.59
N THR A 76 4.41 16.37 1.39
CA THR A 76 5.30 17.52 1.61
C THR A 76 6.23 17.31 2.80
N ASN A 77 7.15 18.25 3.02
CA ASN A 77 7.97 18.29 4.23
C ASN A 77 7.12 18.34 5.52
N ALA A 78 5.83 18.67 5.41
CA ALA A 78 4.82 18.56 6.46
C ALA A 78 3.80 17.46 6.12
N CYS A 79 4.29 16.27 5.79
CA CYS A 79 3.44 15.14 5.45
C CYS A 79 2.54 14.77 6.65
N ASN A 80 1.30 15.26 6.59
CA ASN A 80 0.27 14.89 7.54
C ASN A 80 -0.35 13.57 7.06
N GLY A 81 0.28 12.49 7.49
CA GLY A 81 -0.09 11.13 7.15
C GLY A 81 -0.47 10.30 8.36
N GLU A 82 -1.27 9.29 8.10
CA GLU A 82 -1.69 8.27 9.05
C GLU A 82 -1.25 6.92 8.51
N PHE A 83 -0.60 6.13 9.34
CA PHE A 83 -0.26 4.75 9.03
C PHE A 83 -0.77 3.86 10.16
N ALA A 84 -1.40 2.75 9.81
CA ALA A 84 -1.67 1.69 10.76
C ALA A 84 -1.54 0.33 10.07
N ALA A 85 -1.07 -0.66 10.79
CA ALA A 85 -0.99 -2.02 10.29
C ALA A 85 -1.32 -3.02 11.40
N THR A 86 -2.03 -4.07 11.04
CA THR A 86 -2.25 -5.24 11.90
C THR A 86 -1.80 -6.49 11.16
N ILE A 87 -1.07 -7.36 11.84
CA ILE A 87 -0.66 -8.68 11.36
C ILE A 87 -1.05 -9.67 12.46
N ASP A 88 -1.72 -10.75 12.09
CA ASP A 88 -2.03 -11.89 12.96
C ASP A 88 -1.98 -13.17 12.13
N ASP A 89 -0.77 -13.57 11.80
CA ASP A 89 -0.52 -14.77 11.01
C ASP A 89 -0.20 -15.93 11.94
N SER A 90 -0.65 -17.13 11.54
CA SER A 90 -0.35 -18.35 12.27
C SER A 90 -0.03 -19.50 11.33
N VAL A 91 0.79 -20.40 11.84
CA VAL A 91 1.11 -21.67 11.21
C VAL A 91 1.02 -22.76 12.26
N ALA A 92 0.46 -23.91 11.91
CA ALA A 92 0.45 -25.08 12.78
C ALA A 92 0.65 -26.33 11.93
N GLY A 93 1.37 -27.31 12.46
CA GLY A 93 1.69 -28.48 11.68
C GLY A 93 2.41 -29.57 12.45
N LEU A 94 2.86 -30.55 11.68
CA LEU A 94 3.67 -31.66 12.14
C LEU A 94 4.93 -31.76 11.27
N PHE A 95 6.04 -32.13 11.90
CA PHE A 95 7.31 -32.40 11.24
C PHE A 95 7.98 -33.64 11.82
N VAL A 96 8.82 -34.31 11.04
CA VAL A 96 9.64 -35.44 11.50
C VAL A 96 10.96 -34.93 12.07
N ASP A 97 11.25 -35.30 13.32
CA ASP A 97 12.55 -35.11 13.96
C ASP A 97 12.96 -36.40 14.67
N GLY A 98 14.16 -36.91 14.35
CA GLY A 98 14.66 -38.17 14.90
C GLY A 98 13.80 -39.41 14.60
N GLY A 99 12.97 -39.36 13.54
CA GLY A 99 12.03 -40.44 13.19
C GLY A 99 10.68 -40.38 13.91
N GLU A 100 10.46 -39.38 14.77
CA GLU A 100 9.20 -39.16 15.46
C GLU A 100 8.45 -37.95 14.89
N MET A 101 7.12 -38.01 14.92
CA MET A 101 6.26 -36.89 14.53
C MET A 101 6.16 -35.89 15.69
N ARG A 102 6.50 -34.63 15.43
CA ARG A 102 6.43 -33.54 16.40
C ARG A 102 5.49 -32.45 15.95
N GLN A 103 4.69 -31.95 16.88
CA GLN A 103 3.82 -30.79 16.67
C GLN A 103 4.62 -29.51 16.78
N PHE A 104 4.37 -28.59 15.85
CA PHE A 104 4.83 -27.22 15.94
C PHE A 104 3.68 -26.25 15.68
N ALA A 105 3.81 -25.05 16.24
CA ALA A 105 3.00 -23.90 15.86
C ALA A 105 3.85 -22.64 15.89
N GLY A 106 3.50 -21.68 15.04
CA GLY A 106 4.11 -20.37 14.96
C GLY A 106 3.03 -19.31 14.90
N ARG A 107 3.29 -18.16 15.51
CA ARG A 107 2.42 -16.99 15.43
C ARG A 107 3.24 -15.73 15.23
N THR A 108 2.84 -14.92 14.26
CA THR A 108 3.43 -13.63 13.97
C THR A 108 2.37 -12.56 14.19
N THR A 109 2.61 -11.63 15.10
CA THR A 109 1.65 -10.58 15.43
C THR A 109 2.28 -9.19 15.38
N ALA A 110 1.56 -8.22 14.86
CA ALA A 110 1.89 -6.81 15.00
C ALA A 110 0.62 -5.96 15.06
N ARG A 111 0.67 -4.89 15.86
CA ARG A 111 -0.35 -3.83 15.88
C ARG A 111 0.39 -2.51 15.97
N VAL A 112 0.45 -1.82 14.84
CA VAL A 112 1.23 -0.60 14.69
C VAL A 112 0.28 0.56 14.41
N LYS A 113 0.47 1.64 15.16
CA LYS A 113 0.04 2.97 14.79
C LYS A 113 1.31 3.75 14.45
N GLY A 114 1.37 4.27 13.24
CA GLY A 114 2.57 4.87 12.66
C GLY A 114 3.16 5.97 13.53
N ASP A 115 4.44 5.87 13.82
CA ASP A 115 5.22 6.97 14.38
C ASP A 115 5.67 7.97 13.30
N ALA A 116 6.38 9.02 13.70
CA ALA A 116 6.86 10.06 12.79
C ALA A 116 7.81 9.50 11.70
N LEU A 117 8.64 8.51 12.02
CA LEU A 117 9.58 7.91 11.08
C LEU A 117 8.87 7.02 10.06
N GLN A 118 7.89 6.25 10.52
CA GLN A 118 7.06 5.39 9.65
C GLN A 118 6.20 6.25 8.73
N VAL A 119 5.57 7.30 9.25
CA VAL A 119 4.84 8.27 8.44
C VAL A 119 5.79 8.90 7.43
N SER A 120 6.96 9.42 7.85
CA SER A 120 7.96 9.98 6.93
C SER A 120 8.39 9.01 5.82
N THR A 121 8.53 7.72 6.12
CA THR A 121 8.86 6.68 5.14
C THR A 121 7.77 6.53 4.09
N MET A 122 6.50 6.45 4.51
CA MET A 122 5.35 6.43 3.60
C MET A 122 5.34 7.66 2.68
N CYS A 123 5.72 8.82 3.20
CA CYS A 123 5.75 10.08 2.49
C CYS A 123 6.87 10.18 1.43
N ARG A 124 7.74 9.17 1.32
CA ARG A 124 8.65 9.03 0.16
C ARG A 124 7.94 8.53 -1.09
N GLY A 125 6.68 8.12 -0.97
CA GLY A 125 5.84 7.76 -2.09
C GLY A 125 5.53 8.93 -3.03
N THR A 126 5.07 8.62 -4.23
CA THR A 126 4.66 9.62 -5.24
C THR A 126 3.24 9.35 -5.69
N VAL A 127 2.40 10.37 -5.76
CA VAL A 127 1.05 10.27 -6.34
C VAL A 127 0.92 11.24 -7.49
N THR A 128 0.36 10.78 -8.60
CA THR A 128 0.05 11.61 -9.76
C THR A 128 -1.41 11.44 -10.11
N ILE A 129 -2.09 12.53 -10.46
CA ILE A 129 -3.41 12.48 -11.06
C ILE A 129 -3.36 13.22 -12.39
N ASP A 130 -3.63 12.52 -13.48
CA ASP A 130 -3.65 13.12 -14.81
C ASP A 130 -4.93 13.97 -15.04
N ARG A 131 -5.01 14.65 -16.20
CA ARG A 131 -6.19 15.44 -16.58
C ARG A 131 -7.46 14.60 -16.74
N ALA A 132 -7.35 13.32 -17.07
CA ALA A 132 -8.49 12.40 -17.13
C ALA A 132 -8.93 11.93 -15.73
N GLY A 133 -8.27 12.39 -14.67
CA GLY A 133 -8.56 12.01 -13.29
C GLY A 133 -8.04 10.62 -12.93
N LYS A 134 -7.10 10.07 -13.70
CA LYS A 134 -6.49 8.78 -13.42
C LYS A 134 -5.36 8.94 -12.41
N LEU A 135 -5.43 8.14 -11.37
CA LEU A 135 -4.45 8.06 -10.30
C LEU A 135 -3.31 7.12 -10.70
N SER A 136 -2.09 7.46 -10.29
CA SER A 136 -0.93 6.58 -10.27
C SER A 136 -0.19 6.82 -8.96
N ALA A 137 0.01 5.78 -8.16
CA ALA A 137 0.62 5.90 -6.84
C ALA A 137 1.79 4.92 -6.68
N ARG A 138 2.91 5.40 -6.15
CA ARG A 138 4.01 4.55 -5.65
C ARG A 138 4.05 4.70 -4.15
N LEU A 139 3.69 3.65 -3.43
CA LEU A 139 3.58 3.67 -1.97
C LEU A 139 4.75 2.90 -1.36
N ALA A 140 5.45 3.53 -0.42
CA ALA A 140 6.45 2.86 0.39
C ALA A 140 5.77 2.26 1.64
N LEU A 141 5.98 0.98 1.89
CA LEU A 141 5.55 0.34 3.12
C LEU A 141 6.62 0.59 4.20
N PRO A 142 6.29 1.23 5.33
CA PRO A 142 7.21 1.37 6.44
C PRO A 142 7.57 0.02 7.06
N ARG A 143 8.69 -0.04 7.76
CA ARG A 143 9.03 -1.19 8.61
C ARG A 143 7.96 -1.37 9.70
N ILE A 144 7.52 -2.61 9.91
CA ILE A 144 6.54 -2.99 10.93
C ILE A 144 7.27 -3.89 11.93
N ASP A 145 7.40 -3.44 13.17
CA ASP A 145 7.92 -4.29 14.23
C ASP A 145 6.79 -5.09 14.88
N GLY A 146 7.05 -6.38 15.07
CA GLY A 146 6.08 -7.33 15.60
C GLY A 146 6.72 -8.34 16.54
N HIS A 147 5.93 -9.34 16.88
CA HIS A 147 6.28 -10.45 17.75
C HIS A 147 6.15 -11.75 16.98
N VAL A 148 7.18 -12.58 17.04
CA VAL A 148 7.18 -13.94 16.49
C VAL A 148 7.33 -14.91 17.65
N VAL A 149 6.43 -15.88 17.75
CA VAL A 149 6.46 -16.93 18.77
C VAL A 149 6.33 -18.28 18.07
N ASN A 150 7.29 -19.17 18.29
CA ASN A 150 7.23 -20.55 17.85
C ASN A 150 7.18 -21.49 19.06
N THR A 151 6.34 -22.50 18.96
CA THR A 151 6.14 -23.54 19.96
C THR A 151 6.33 -24.92 19.35
N GLU A 152 6.93 -25.82 20.11
CA GLU A 152 7.03 -27.25 19.79
C GLU A 152 6.48 -28.07 20.95
N ALA A 153 5.63 -29.05 20.66
CA ALA A 153 4.94 -29.85 21.68
C ALA A 153 4.34 -29.00 22.83
N GLY A 154 3.77 -27.84 22.48
CA GLY A 154 3.15 -26.89 23.42
C GLY A 154 4.13 -26.02 24.23
N ARG A 155 5.44 -26.12 24.02
CA ARG A 155 6.46 -25.30 24.69
C ARG A 155 7.01 -24.24 23.76
N VAL A 156 7.16 -23.00 24.24
CA VAL A 156 7.83 -21.92 23.49
C VAL A 156 9.30 -22.28 23.30
N VAL A 157 9.71 -22.43 22.04
CA VAL A 157 11.12 -22.69 21.66
C VAL A 157 11.80 -21.44 21.12
N TYR A 158 11.02 -20.47 20.63
CA TYR A 158 11.52 -19.20 20.15
C TYR A 158 10.48 -18.10 20.38
N ALA A 159 10.92 -16.96 20.88
CA ALA A 159 10.11 -15.76 20.99
C ALA A 159 11.01 -14.54 20.76
N SER A 160 10.67 -13.69 19.80
CA SER A 160 11.44 -12.47 19.55
C SER A 160 10.56 -11.32 19.10
N ARG A 161 11.12 -10.11 19.24
CA ARG A 161 10.66 -8.94 18.52
C ARG A 161 11.52 -8.78 17.28
N SER A 162 10.88 -8.73 16.12
CA SER A 162 11.56 -8.54 14.84
C SER A 162 10.70 -7.71 13.90
N GLU A 163 11.32 -7.26 12.82
CA GLU A 163 10.56 -6.81 11.66
C GLU A 163 9.68 -7.96 11.17
N VAL A 164 8.41 -7.65 10.91
CA VAL A 164 7.43 -8.55 10.34
C VAL A 164 6.92 -7.94 9.04
N LEU A 165 6.65 -8.79 8.05
CA LEU A 165 6.37 -8.33 6.70
C LEU A 165 4.91 -8.57 6.35
N ILE A 166 4.30 -7.57 5.71
CA ILE A 166 3.07 -7.77 4.94
C ILE A 166 3.41 -8.67 3.75
N ASP A 167 2.45 -9.51 3.33
CA ASP A 167 2.64 -10.34 2.15
C ASP A 167 3.01 -9.49 0.93
N GLN A 168 4.21 -9.70 0.39
CA GLN A 168 4.78 -8.85 -0.65
C GLN A 168 4.04 -9.00 -1.98
N GLN A 169 3.47 -10.17 -2.28
CA GLN A 169 2.74 -10.38 -3.53
C GLN A 169 1.39 -9.68 -3.46
N ALA A 170 0.69 -9.81 -2.33
CA ALA A 170 -0.54 -9.09 -2.06
C ALA A 170 -0.33 -7.57 -2.07
N TRP A 171 0.73 -7.06 -1.44
CA TRP A 171 1.08 -5.64 -1.46
C TRP A 171 1.38 -5.13 -2.88
N LYS A 172 2.20 -5.86 -3.65
CA LYS A 172 2.50 -5.51 -5.06
C LYS A 172 1.22 -5.47 -5.90
N TRP A 173 0.34 -6.47 -5.74
CA TRP A 173 -0.94 -6.50 -6.42
C TRP A 173 -1.82 -5.30 -6.05
N ALA A 174 -1.91 -4.96 -4.76
CA ALA A 174 -2.71 -3.84 -4.27
C ALA A 174 -2.23 -2.49 -4.83
N VAL A 175 -0.91 -2.24 -4.83
CA VAL A 175 -0.32 -1.01 -5.41
C VAL A 175 -0.50 -0.96 -6.93
N ALA A 176 -0.50 -2.11 -7.62
CA ALA A 176 -0.77 -2.16 -9.06
C ALA A 176 -2.20 -1.69 -9.41
N GLN A 177 -3.18 -1.93 -8.52
CA GLN A 177 -4.56 -1.47 -8.74
C GLN A 177 -4.70 0.05 -8.72
N LEU A 178 -3.71 0.75 -8.17
CA LEU A 178 -3.67 2.21 -8.15
C LEU A 178 -3.12 2.81 -9.44
N GLN A 179 -2.60 2.03 -10.39
CA GLN A 179 -2.04 2.56 -11.64
C GLN A 179 -3.15 2.77 -12.68
N GLY A 180 -3.35 4.01 -13.13
CA GLY A 180 -4.42 4.36 -14.07
C GLY A 180 -5.83 4.27 -13.47
N ALA A 181 -5.93 4.20 -12.14
CA ALA A 181 -7.18 3.99 -11.42
C ALA A 181 -8.06 5.25 -11.43
N ALA A 182 -9.38 5.10 -11.26
CA ALA A 182 -10.20 6.27 -10.92
C ALA A 182 -9.79 6.84 -9.54
N ARG A 183 -10.26 8.05 -9.21
CA ARG A 183 -9.98 8.70 -7.91
C ARG A 183 -10.46 7.90 -6.70
N GLY A 184 -11.32 6.91 -6.88
CA GLY A 184 -11.69 5.99 -5.81
C GLY A 184 -12.14 4.66 -6.39
N GLY A 185 -12.08 3.62 -5.56
CA GLY A 185 -12.48 2.29 -5.97
C GLY A 185 -12.19 1.23 -4.94
N VAL A 186 -12.68 0.03 -5.24
CA VAL A 186 -12.40 -1.19 -4.51
C VAL A 186 -12.07 -2.27 -5.53
N GLN A 187 -11.01 -3.02 -5.28
CA GLN A 187 -10.65 -4.21 -6.07
C GLN A 187 -10.44 -5.38 -5.13
N ARG A 188 -10.73 -6.59 -5.63
CA ARG A 188 -10.58 -7.85 -4.91
C ARG A 188 -9.97 -8.91 -5.81
N THR A 189 -9.16 -9.78 -5.24
CA THR A 189 -8.64 -10.97 -5.93
C THR A 189 -8.35 -12.09 -4.94
N VAL A 190 -8.06 -13.27 -5.47
CA VAL A 190 -7.45 -14.38 -4.74
C VAL A 190 -6.10 -14.65 -5.38
N LEU A 191 -5.01 -14.43 -4.62
CA LEU A 191 -3.66 -14.76 -5.05
C LEU A 191 -3.30 -16.15 -4.58
N LYS A 192 -2.71 -16.93 -5.49
CA LYS A 192 -2.08 -18.21 -5.17
C LYS A 192 -0.59 -17.97 -5.02
N VAL A 193 -0.12 -17.97 -3.78
CA VAL A 193 1.30 -17.77 -3.48
C VAL A 193 1.91 -19.08 -3.02
N PRO A 194 3.16 -19.40 -3.40
CA PRO A 194 3.82 -20.58 -2.87
C PRO A 194 3.89 -20.48 -1.34
N ALA A 195 3.49 -21.56 -0.66
CA ALA A 195 3.72 -21.66 0.78
C ALA A 195 5.24 -21.63 1.01
N GLY A 196 5.75 -20.57 1.66
CA GLY A 196 7.17 -20.47 2.01
C GLY A 196 7.53 -21.58 2.97
N GLY A 197 8.12 -22.66 2.46
CA GLY A 197 8.41 -23.85 3.25
C GLY A 197 9.63 -23.62 4.14
N THR A 198 9.42 -23.51 5.45
CA THR A 198 10.44 -23.82 6.46
C THR A 198 11.01 -25.24 6.31
N MET A 199 10.40 -26.09 5.48
CA MET A 199 10.74 -27.51 5.29
C MET A 199 10.88 -27.95 3.83
N GLY A 200 11.17 -27.03 2.90
CA GLY A 200 11.46 -27.38 1.49
C GLY A 200 10.29 -28.04 0.71
N GLY A 201 9.09 -28.04 1.27
CA GLY A 201 7.89 -28.65 0.70
C GLY A 201 7.21 -27.84 -0.41
N LYS A 202 6.32 -28.51 -1.14
CA LYS A 202 5.38 -27.85 -2.05
C LYS A 202 4.14 -27.45 -1.26
N GLY A 203 3.63 -26.25 -1.51
CA GLY A 203 2.40 -25.78 -0.89
C GLY A 203 1.82 -24.57 -1.59
N GLU A 204 0.53 -24.35 -1.39
CA GLU A 204 -0.23 -23.21 -1.93
C GLU A 204 -0.85 -22.47 -0.76
N HIS A 205 -0.66 -21.15 -0.72
CA HIS A 205 -1.40 -20.23 0.11
C HIS A 205 -2.39 -19.49 -0.79
N GLN A 206 -3.65 -19.45 -0.38
CA GLN A 206 -4.68 -18.66 -1.03
C GLN A 206 -4.90 -17.40 -0.21
N LEU A 207 -4.50 -16.27 -0.78
CA LEU A 207 -4.67 -14.96 -0.15
C LEU A 207 -5.81 -14.22 -0.84
N ASN A 208 -6.91 -14.04 -0.12
CA ASN A 208 -7.93 -13.06 -0.45
C ASN A 208 -7.32 -11.67 -0.20
N VAL A 209 -7.21 -10.89 -1.27
CA VAL A 209 -6.66 -9.53 -1.18
C VAL A 209 -7.74 -8.55 -1.61
N GLN A 210 -7.97 -7.55 -0.77
CA GLN A 210 -8.82 -6.40 -1.09
C GLN A 210 -8.01 -5.12 -0.95
N VAL A 211 -8.11 -4.25 -1.95
CA VAL A 211 -7.63 -2.87 -1.84
C VAL A 211 -8.79 -1.90 -2.06
N ARG A 212 -8.90 -0.93 -1.18
CA ARG A 212 -9.81 0.21 -1.30
C ARG A 212 -9.00 1.49 -1.32
N TRP A 213 -9.35 2.41 -2.20
CA TRP A 213 -8.75 3.72 -2.22
C TRP A 213 -9.77 4.82 -2.45
N ALA A 214 -9.45 6.01 -1.95
CA ALA A 214 -10.22 7.22 -2.18
C ALA A 214 -9.31 8.44 -2.16
N PHE A 215 -9.42 9.26 -3.19
CA PHE A 215 -8.80 10.56 -3.30
C PHE A 215 -9.87 11.64 -3.19
N ALA A 216 -9.82 12.41 -2.10
CA ALA A 216 -10.69 13.54 -1.86
C ALA A 216 -9.91 14.85 -2.10
N PRO A 217 -10.22 15.62 -3.17
CA PRO A 217 -9.66 16.96 -3.32
C PRO A 217 -10.16 17.89 -2.20
N LYS A 218 -9.33 18.83 -1.78
CA LYS A 218 -9.62 19.87 -0.80
C LYS A 218 -9.40 21.24 -1.41
#